data_AF-A0A2V5NNK1-F1
#
_entry.id   AF-A0A2V5NNK1-F1
#
_cell.length_a   1.000
_cell.length_b   1.000
_cell.length_c   1.000
_cell.angle_alpha   90.00
_cell.angle_beta   90.00
_cell.angle_gamma   90.00
#
_symmetry.space_group_name_H-M   'P 1'
#
loop_
_entity.id
_entity.type
_entity.pdbx_description
1 polymer ?
#
loop_
_entity_poly.entity_id
_entity_poly.type
_entity_poly.pdbx_seq_one_letter_code
_entity_poly.pdbx_strand_id
1 'polypeptide(L)'
;MRSWKPLLTLLLICSATLASESRLPFSTIFKGQDQFNRLVAKAKAGNWKALPIGERTAAVGQALVGTRYKHFTLEIDNRIESPSVNFQGVDCWTFFEIALGFARMLKANIFRGCTI
;
A
#
# COMPACT_ATOMS: atom_id res chain seq x y z
N MET A 1 -7.85 -7.01 -54.74
CA MET A 1 -6.91 -6.93 -53.59
C MET A 1 -7.56 -6.09 -52.50
N ARG A 2 -8.35 -6.72 -51.62
CA ARG A 2 -9.20 -6.05 -50.62
C ARG A 2 -8.34 -5.70 -49.40
N SER A 3 -8.19 -4.41 -49.10
CA SER A 3 -7.28 -3.91 -48.08
C SER A 3 -7.70 -4.37 -46.68
N TRP A 4 -7.02 -5.38 -46.11
CA TRP A 4 -7.21 -5.84 -44.73
C TRP A 4 -6.69 -4.80 -43.70
N LYS A 5 -5.75 -3.95 -44.08
CA LYS A 5 -5.06 -2.98 -43.21
C LYS A 5 -5.94 -2.22 -42.17
N PRO A 6 -7.14 -1.70 -42.49
CA PRO A 6 -8.01 -1.05 -41.49
C PRO A 6 -8.59 -2.03 -40.45
N LEU A 7 -8.84 -3.29 -40.81
CA LEU A 7 -9.38 -4.30 -39.90
C LEU A 7 -8.31 -4.76 -38.89
N LEU A 8 -7.06 -4.91 -39.36
CA LEU A 8 -5.90 -5.26 -38.53
C LEU A 8 -5.57 -4.16 -37.50
N THR A 9 -5.66 -2.89 -37.93
CA THR A 9 -5.44 -1.74 -37.03
C THR A 9 -6.57 -1.58 -36.02
N LEU A 10 -7.83 -1.80 -36.41
CA LEU A 10 -8.96 -1.78 -35.47
C LEU A 10 -8.86 -2.90 -34.42
N LEU A 11 -8.44 -4.10 -34.82
CA LEU A 11 -8.26 -5.25 -33.93
C LEU A 11 -7.15 -4.98 -32.89
N LEU A 12 -6.04 -4.37 -33.30
CA LEU A 12 -4.92 -4.01 -32.41
C LEU A 12 -5.30 -2.93 -31.38
N ILE A 13 -6.12 -1.95 -31.76
CA ILE A 13 -6.58 -0.88 -30.86
C ILE A 13 -7.53 -1.45 -29.78
N CYS A 14 -8.44 -2.37 -30.14
CA CYS A 14 -9.34 -3.02 -29.18
C CYS A 14 -8.59 -3.87 -28.13
N SER A 15 -7.49 -4.52 -28.51
CA SER A 15 -6.66 -5.30 -27.57
C SER A 15 -6.00 -4.44 -26.50
N ALA A 16 -5.60 -3.21 -26.83
CA ALA A 16 -4.95 -2.30 -25.88
C ALA A 16 -5.94 -1.74 -24.84
N THR A 17 -7.22 -1.57 -25.19
CA THR A 17 -8.25 -1.08 -24.26
C THR A 17 -8.72 -2.12 -23.23
N LEU A 18 -8.52 -3.42 -23.52
CA LEU A 18 -8.89 -4.52 -22.61
C LEU A 18 -7.80 -4.85 -21.58
N ALA A 19 -6.58 -4.35 -21.76
CA ALA A 19 -5.47 -4.52 -20.82
C ALA A 19 -5.47 -3.45 -19.69
N SER A 20 -6.66 -3.02 -19.24
CA SER A 20 -6.77 -2.26 -18.01
C SER A 20 -6.40 -3.19 -16.86
N GLU A 21 -5.25 -2.96 -16.24
CA GLU A 21 -4.90 -3.59 -14.96
C GLU A 21 -6.05 -3.31 -14.00
N SER A 22 -6.79 -4.36 -13.62
CA SER A 22 -7.94 -4.26 -12.75
C SER A 22 -7.43 -3.93 -11.35
N ARG A 23 -7.11 -2.67 -11.09
CA ARG A 23 -6.68 -2.21 -9.76
C ARG A 23 -7.92 -1.93 -8.94
N LEU A 24 -7.95 -2.47 -7.74
CA LEU A 24 -9.02 -2.15 -6.79
C LEU A 24 -8.96 -0.66 -6.42
N PRO A 25 -10.11 -0.04 -6.08
CA PRO A 25 -10.14 1.34 -5.61
C PRO A 25 -9.20 1.57 -4.43
N PHE A 26 -8.58 2.76 -4.33
CA PHE A 26 -7.66 3.08 -3.24
C PHE A 26 -8.29 2.89 -1.86
N SER A 27 -9.56 3.28 -1.71
CA SER A 27 -10.33 3.08 -0.47
C SER A 27 -10.55 1.62 -0.10
N THR A 28 -10.39 0.68 -1.05
CA THR A 28 -10.42 -0.77 -0.81
C THR A 28 -9.07 -1.26 -0.30
N ILE A 29 -7.98 -0.87 -0.96
CA ILE A 29 -6.62 -1.35 -0.64
C ILE A 29 -5.96 -0.61 0.53
N PHE A 30 -6.42 0.58 0.89
CA PHE A 30 -5.85 1.39 1.97
C PHE A 30 -6.91 1.72 3.02
N LYS A 31 -6.84 1.07 4.19
CA LYS A 31 -7.74 1.33 5.32
C LYS A 31 -6.99 2.04 6.46
N GLY A 32 -7.59 3.09 6.99
CA GLY A 32 -7.06 3.83 8.15
C GLY A 32 -6.05 4.92 7.81
N GLN A 33 -6.38 5.78 6.83
CA GLN A 33 -5.58 6.95 6.46
C GLN A 33 -5.25 7.84 7.66
N ASP A 34 -6.18 8.09 8.57
CA ASP A 34 -5.93 8.92 9.74
C ASP A 34 -4.93 8.28 10.71
N GLN A 35 -4.99 6.96 10.91
CA GLN A 35 -4.02 6.22 11.71
C GLN A 35 -2.62 6.34 11.11
N PHE A 36 -2.51 6.16 9.79
CA PHE A 36 -1.26 6.36 9.07
C PHE A 36 -0.72 7.78 9.22
N ASN A 37 -1.57 8.80 9.08
CA ASN A 37 -1.18 10.20 9.21
C ASN A 37 -0.66 10.52 10.62
N ARG A 38 -1.33 10.01 11.64
CA ARG A 38 -0.88 10.12 13.04
C ARG A 38 0.47 9.43 13.25
N LEU A 39 0.68 8.25 12.66
CA LEU A 39 1.94 7.53 12.72
C LEU A 39 3.08 8.30 12.03
N VAL A 40 2.82 8.90 10.86
CA VAL A 40 3.77 9.78 10.16
C VAL A 40 4.14 10.99 11.03
N ALA A 41 3.15 11.65 11.64
CA ALA A 41 3.39 12.79 12.52
C ALA A 41 4.24 12.39 13.74
N LYS A 42 3.92 11.27 14.39
CA LYS A 42 4.69 10.74 15.52
C LYS A 42 6.12 10.38 15.13
N ALA A 43 6.32 9.74 13.98
CA ALA A 43 7.63 9.38 13.47
C ALA A 43 8.50 10.59 13.13
N LYS A 44 7.89 11.65 12.56
CA LYS A 44 8.55 12.93 12.29
C LYS A 44 8.96 13.62 13.59
N ALA A 45 8.03 13.75 14.55
CA ALA A 45 8.30 14.37 15.84
C ALA A 45 9.39 13.63 16.64
N GLY A 46 9.42 12.30 16.57
CA GLY A 46 10.42 11.46 17.22
C GLY A 46 11.73 11.26 16.43
N ASN A 47 11.89 11.91 15.27
CA ASN A 47 13.04 11.72 14.36
C ASN A 47 13.39 10.23 14.12
N TRP A 48 12.39 9.37 13.95
CA TRP A 48 12.62 7.92 13.83
C TRP A 48 13.47 7.54 12.60
N LYS A 49 13.58 8.44 11.63
CA LYS A 49 14.49 8.30 10.48
C LYS A 49 15.96 8.13 10.91
N ALA A 50 16.38 8.67 12.06
CA ALA A 50 17.74 8.53 12.57
C ALA A 50 18.03 7.15 13.20
N LEU A 51 16.99 6.42 13.61
CA LEU A 51 17.13 5.13 14.28
C LEU A 51 17.64 4.03 13.34
N PRO A 52 18.45 3.06 13.81
CA PRO A 52 18.74 1.82 13.10
C PRO A 52 17.46 1.07 12.71
N ILE A 53 17.52 0.23 11.67
CA ILE A 53 16.30 -0.40 11.10
C ILE A 53 15.54 -1.24 12.14
N GLY A 54 16.23 -1.96 13.03
CA GLY A 54 15.62 -2.75 14.10
C GLY A 54 14.85 -1.88 15.09
N GLU A 55 15.52 -0.90 15.69
CA GLU A 55 14.92 0.05 16.64
C GLU A 55 13.78 0.87 16.00
N ARG A 56 13.93 1.25 14.74
CA ARG A 56 12.90 1.97 14.00
C ARG A 56 11.66 1.11 13.76
N THR A 57 11.86 -0.15 13.38
CA THR A 57 10.76 -1.11 13.19
C THR A 57 10.05 -1.35 14.52
N ALA A 58 10.81 -1.49 15.62
CA ALA A 58 10.26 -1.60 16.96
C ALA A 58 9.47 -0.35 17.38
N ALA A 59 9.98 0.86 17.10
CA ALA A 59 9.28 2.11 17.40
C ALA A 59 7.93 2.22 16.65
N VAL A 60 7.89 1.81 15.39
CA VAL A 60 6.65 1.74 14.62
C VAL A 60 5.71 0.69 15.22
N GLY A 61 6.18 -0.53 15.48
CA GLY A 61 5.38 -1.59 16.09
C GLY A 61 4.77 -1.18 17.43
N GLN A 62 5.55 -0.51 18.29
CA GLN A 62 5.07 0.03 19.56
C GLN A 62 3.98 1.09 19.37
N ALA A 63 4.04 1.90 18.32
CA ALA A 63 3.00 2.87 18.02
C ALA A 63 1.73 2.25 17.40
N LEU A 64 1.80 1.02 16.91
CA LEU A 64 0.66 0.25 16.44
C LEU A 64 -0.01 -0.57 17.56
N VAL A 65 0.59 -0.65 18.76
CA VAL A 65 -0.02 -1.32 19.93
C VAL A 65 -1.38 -0.68 20.24
N GLY A 66 -2.39 -1.54 20.45
CA GLY A 66 -3.80 -1.14 20.59
C GLY A 66 -4.59 -1.21 19.29
N THR A 67 -3.95 -1.42 18.14
CA THR A 67 -4.66 -1.77 16.90
C THR A 67 -5.33 -3.13 17.08
N ARG A 68 -6.60 -3.24 16.68
CA ARG A 68 -7.40 -4.46 16.86
C ARG A 68 -6.77 -5.64 16.11
N TYR A 69 -6.73 -6.81 16.74
CA TYR A 69 -6.39 -8.03 16.03
C TYR A 69 -7.50 -8.43 15.05
N LYS A 70 -7.16 -8.59 13.76
CA LYS A 70 -8.09 -8.98 12.70
C LYS A 70 -7.38 -9.91 11.70
N HIS A 71 -7.99 -11.07 11.47
CA HIS A 71 -7.55 -12.06 10.49
C HIS A 71 -8.12 -11.76 9.10
N PHE A 72 -7.54 -12.34 8.05
CA PHE A 72 -7.93 -12.17 6.64
C PHE A 72 -7.98 -10.70 6.19
N THR A 73 -6.99 -9.91 6.63
CA THR A 73 -6.94 -8.47 6.28
C THR A 73 -6.50 -8.22 4.83
N LEU A 74 -5.85 -9.21 4.21
CA LEU A 74 -5.38 -9.17 2.82
C LEU A 74 -6.38 -9.75 1.82
N GLU A 75 -7.38 -10.51 2.29
CA GLU A 75 -8.44 -11.13 1.47
C GLU A 75 -9.51 -10.09 1.08
N ILE A 76 -9.13 -9.11 0.26
CA ILE A 76 -9.96 -7.92 -0.05
C ILE A 76 -10.80 -8.05 -1.33
N ASP A 77 -10.51 -9.05 -2.18
CA ASP A 77 -11.27 -9.34 -3.41
C ASP A 77 -11.08 -10.82 -3.81
N ASN A 78 -12.07 -11.40 -4.50
CA ASN A 78 -12.07 -12.83 -4.87
C ASN A 78 -11.40 -13.12 -6.23
N ARG A 79 -10.94 -12.10 -6.94
CA ARG A 79 -10.41 -12.21 -8.31
C ARG A 79 -9.11 -11.43 -8.50
N ILE A 80 -9.00 -10.29 -7.84
CA ILE A 80 -7.90 -9.35 -8.03
C ILE A 80 -6.99 -9.36 -6.81
N GLU A 81 -5.76 -9.82 -7.01
CA GLU A 81 -4.68 -9.59 -6.05
C GLU A 81 -4.21 -8.14 -6.15
N SER A 82 -4.22 -7.42 -5.03
CA SER A 82 -3.75 -6.03 -4.97
C SER A 82 -2.98 -5.78 -3.68
N PRO A 83 -1.79 -5.16 -3.74
CA PRO A 83 -1.07 -4.72 -2.56
C PRO A 83 -1.96 -3.82 -1.69
N SER A 84 -2.11 -4.18 -0.43
CA SER A 84 -3.05 -3.52 0.47
C SER A 84 -2.47 -3.35 1.88
N VAL A 85 -3.07 -2.44 2.64
CA VAL A 85 -2.71 -2.14 4.02
C VAL A 85 -3.94 -1.78 4.84
N ASN A 86 -3.99 -2.25 6.08
CA ASN A 86 -5.08 -1.99 7.00
C ASN A 86 -4.57 -1.54 8.38
N PHE A 87 -4.65 -0.24 8.66
CA PHE A 87 -4.30 0.33 9.96
C PHE A 87 -5.45 0.29 10.99
N GLN A 88 -6.61 -0.28 10.63
CA GLN A 88 -7.76 -0.44 11.53
C GLN A 88 -7.83 -1.85 12.16
N GLY A 89 -7.12 -2.81 11.57
CA GLY A 89 -6.97 -4.14 12.15
C GLY A 89 -5.87 -4.93 11.45
N VAL A 90 -5.09 -5.67 12.25
CA VAL A 90 -3.90 -6.40 11.80
C VAL A 90 -3.87 -7.79 12.44
N ASP A 91 -3.20 -8.73 11.80
CA ASP A 91 -2.78 -10.00 12.40
C ASP A 91 -1.25 -9.98 12.65
N CYS A 92 -0.68 -11.11 13.09
CA CYS A 92 0.75 -11.19 13.38
C CYS A 92 1.63 -10.90 12.15
N TRP A 93 1.19 -11.31 10.96
CA TRP A 93 1.94 -11.15 9.72
C TRP A 93 1.90 -9.69 9.25
N THR A 94 0.69 -9.18 9.06
CA THR A 94 0.46 -7.80 8.59
C THR A 94 0.98 -6.76 9.59
N PHE A 95 0.93 -7.02 10.90
CA PHE A 95 1.55 -6.14 11.91
C PHE A 95 3.04 -5.96 11.65
N PHE A 96 3.77 -7.07 11.45
CA PHE A 96 5.21 -7.03 11.22
C PHE A 96 5.55 -6.38 9.88
N GLU A 97 4.84 -6.74 8.81
CA GLU A 97 5.05 -6.18 7.48
C GLU A 97 4.80 -4.67 7.44
N ILE A 98 3.73 -4.20 8.08
CA ILE A 98 3.43 -2.77 8.19
C ILE A 98 4.54 -2.06 8.97
N ALA A 99 4.97 -2.62 10.11
CA ALA A 99 6.01 -2.02 10.94
C ALA A 99 7.34 -1.88 10.18
N LEU A 100 7.77 -2.94 9.51
CA LEU A 100 9.01 -2.96 8.73
C LEU A 100 8.91 -2.10 7.46
N GLY A 101 7.79 -2.19 6.74
CA GLY A 101 7.53 -1.41 5.53
C GLY A 101 7.57 0.09 5.82
N PHE A 102 6.87 0.53 6.87
CA PHE A 102 6.87 1.92 7.30
C PHE A 102 8.27 2.38 7.72
N ALA A 103 9.01 1.56 8.47
CA ALA A 103 10.38 1.86 8.88
C ALA A 103 11.32 2.08 7.68
N ARG A 104 11.17 1.29 6.60
CA ARG A 104 11.90 1.45 5.34
C ARG A 104 11.49 2.73 4.60
N MET A 105 10.19 3.02 4.54
CA MET A 105 9.67 4.26 3.91
C MET A 105 10.26 5.53 4.56
N LEU A 106 10.44 5.53 5.89
CA LEU A 106 11.04 6.66 6.63
C LEU A 106 12.48 6.94 6.19
N LYS A 107 13.26 5.90 5.81
CA LYS A 107 14.66 6.07 5.37
C LYS A 107 14.73 6.66 3.97
N ALA A 108 13.90 6.13 3.07
CA ALA A 108 14.00 6.34 1.63
C ALA A 108 13.56 7.75 1.16
N ASN A 109 13.30 8.70 2.08
CA ASN A 109 12.74 10.02 1.77
C ASN A 109 11.43 9.96 0.96
N ILE A 110 10.73 8.82 0.91
CA ILE A 110 9.51 8.62 0.13
C ILE A 110 8.39 9.58 0.59
N PHE A 111 8.40 9.97 1.87
CA PHE A 111 7.47 10.96 2.41
C PHE A 111 7.70 12.40 1.94
N ARG A 112 8.71 12.70 1.11
CA ARG A 112 8.89 14.05 0.53
C ARG A 112 7.88 14.39 -0.58
N GLY A 113 7.23 13.39 -1.16
CA GLY A 113 6.13 13.57 -2.14
C GLY A 113 4.76 13.10 -1.66
N CYS A 114 4.69 12.48 -0.48
CA CYS A 114 3.43 12.16 0.18
C CYS A 114 2.98 13.38 1.00
N THR A 115 2.71 14.47 0.28
CA THR A 115 1.79 15.49 0.78
C THR A 115 0.41 14.85 0.69
N ILE A 116 -0.28 14.82 1.81
CA ILE A 116 -1.74 14.75 1.82
C ILE A 116 -2.20 16.19 1.73
#